data_AF-A0A3L9M793-F1
#
_entry.id   AF-A0A3L9M793-F1
#
_cell.length_a   1.000
_cell.length_b   1.000
_cell.length_c   1.000
_cell.angle_alpha   90.00
_cell.angle_beta   90.00
_cell.angle_gamma   90.00
#
_symmetry.space_group_name_H-M   'P 1'
#
loop_
_entity.id
_entity.type
_entity.pdbx_description
1 polymer ?
#
loop_
_entity_poly.entity_id
_entity_poly.type
_entity_poly.pdbx_seq_one_letter_code
_entity_poly.pdbx_strand_id
1 'polypeptide(L)'
;MIVKIISEPDINNVFGLDLTKCLIEPTKQNYKNSNDSTDVYELWTVLEENEDKRGYKIYFDEETKMFGLAINSDKDELIDIGCYGTFLKTLYSM
;
A
#
# COMPACT_ATOMS: atom_id res chain seq x y z
N MET A 1 21.25 19.59 -25.95
CA MET A 1 20.42 19.50 -24.72
C MET A 1 19.32 18.49 -25.02
N ILE A 2 19.36 17.29 -24.45
CA ILE A 2 18.34 16.28 -24.72
C ILE A 2 17.21 16.49 -23.69
N VAL A 3 16.04 16.88 -24.18
CA VAL A 3 14.83 16.95 -23.33
C VAL A 3 14.42 15.51 -23.05
N LYS A 4 14.59 15.08 -21.80
CA LYS A 4 14.11 13.78 -21.34
C LYS A 4 12.60 13.90 -21.20
N ILE A 5 11.85 13.41 -22.20
CA ILE A 5 10.40 13.30 -22.11
C ILE A 5 10.14 12.19 -21.08
N ILE A 6 9.77 12.58 -19.86
CA ILE A 6 9.27 11.65 -18.86
C ILE A 6 7.81 11.43 -19.26
N SER A 7 7.50 10.33 -19.93
CA SER A 7 6.09 9.94 -20.10
C SER A 7 5.51 9.69 -18.71
N GLU A 8 4.38 10.32 -18.40
CA GLU A 8 3.63 9.96 -17.21
C GLU A 8 3.30 8.45 -17.29
N PRO A 9 3.49 7.69 -16.19
CA PRO A 9 3.17 6.27 -16.20
C PRO A 9 1.68 6.10 -16.50
N ASP A 10 1.35 5.19 -17.42
CA ASP A 10 -0.04 4.83 -17.69
C ASP A 10 -0.63 4.18 -16.43
N ILE A 11 -1.40 4.96 -15.68
CA ILE A 11 -1.98 4.55 -14.41
C ILE A 11 -2.95 3.36 -14.54
N ASN A 12 -3.42 3.07 -15.77
CA ASN A 12 -4.29 1.94 -16.04
C ASN A 12 -3.53 0.61 -16.13
N ASN A 13 -2.19 0.65 -16.22
CA ASN A 13 -1.35 -0.54 -16.26
C ASN A 13 0.05 -0.26 -15.67
N VAL A 14 0.09 -0.09 -14.35
CA VAL A 14 1.33 0.02 -13.59
C VAL A 14 1.66 -1.37 -13.04
N PHE A 15 2.64 -2.03 -13.65
CA PHE A 15 3.07 -3.40 -13.29
C PHE A 15 1.95 -4.46 -13.34
N GLY A 16 0.99 -4.31 -14.26
CA GLY A 16 -0.17 -5.20 -14.36
C GLY A 16 -1.34 -4.81 -13.46
N LEU A 17 -1.19 -3.73 -12.67
CA LEU A 17 -2.26 -3.16 -11.85
C LEU A 17 -2.91 -1.96 -12.54
N ASP A 18 -4.22 -1.91 -12.48
CA ASP A 18 -5.01 -0.74 -12.85
C ASP A 18 -5.21 0.14 -11.60
N LEU A 19 -4.31 1.12 -11.42
CA LEU A 19 -4.32 1.97 -10.22
C LEU A 19 -5.62 2.78 -10.08
N THR A 20 -6.37 2.98 -11.17
CA THR A 20 -7.66 3.67 -11.11
C THR A 20 -8.72 2.89 -10.33
N LYS A 21 -8.51 1.58 -10.17
CA LYS A 21 -9.36 0.67 -9.39
C LYS A 21 -8.77 0.34 -8.03
N CYS A 22 -7.44 0.39 -7.91
CA CYS A 22 -6.75 0.02 -6.67
C CYS A 22 -6.64 1.18 -5.67
N LEU A 23 -6.51 2.42 -6.15
CA LEU A 23 -6.44 3.59 -5.27
C LEU A 23 -7.80 3.85 -4.63
N ILE A 24 -7.79 4.01 -3.30
CA ILE A 24 -8.98 4.29 -2.52
C ILE A 24 -8.89 5.67 -1.86
N GLU A 25 -10.00 6.15 -1.33
CA GLU A 25 -9.95 7.27 -0.39
C GLU A 25 -9.14 6.86 0.86
N PRO A 26 -8.11 7.63 1.25
CA PRO A 26 -7.28 7.27 2.39
C PRO A 26 -8.11 7.02 3.65
N THR A 27 -8.03 5.80 4.17
CA THR A 27 -8.83 5.37 5.33
C THR A 27 -7.92 5.01 6.49
N LYS A 28 -8.12 5.65 7.65
CA LYS A 28 -7.32 5.38 8.84
C LYS A 28 -7.82 4.11 9.55
N GLN A 29 -6.93 3.13 9.76
CA GLN A 29 -7.29 1.81 10.29
C GLN A 29 -6.20 1.28 11.22
N ASN A 30 -6.57 0.30 12.05
CA ASN A 30 -5.65 -0.38 12.96
C ASN A 30 -4.98 -1.57 12.27
N TYR A 31 -3.66 -1.61 12.31
CA TYR A 31 -2.82 -2.67 11.78
C TYR A 31 -2.06 -3.34 12.91
N LYS A 32 -1.95 -4.68 12.86
CA LYS A 32 -1.10 -5.44 13.79
C LYS A 32 0.27 -5.68 13.16
N ASN A 33 1.32 -5.65 13.96
CA ASN A 33 2.63 -6.08 13.49
C ASN A 33 2.61 -7.60 13.20
N SER A 34 3.14 -7.99 12.04
CA SER A 34 3.27 -9.41 11.67
C SER A 34 4.15 -10.24 12.61
N ASN A 35 5.11 -9.59 13.29
CA ASN A 35 6.03 -10.24 14.24
C ASN A 35 5.50 -10.21 15.69
N ASP A 36 4.65 -9.25 16.04
CA ASP A 36 4.04 -9.13 17.36
C ASP A 36 2.60 -8.59 17.26
N SER A 37 1.63 -9.47 17.40
CA SER A 37 0.21 -9.10 17.30
C SER A 37 -0.30 -8.17 18.41
N THR A 38 0.51 -7.92 19.45
CA THR A 38 0.18 -6.97 20.52
C THR A 38 0.54 -5.54 20.15
N ASP A 39 1.46 -5.35 19.20
CA ASP A 39 1.81 -4.05 18.63
C ASP A 39 0.77 -3.68 17.56
N VAL A 40 0.08 -2.57 17.80
CA VAL A 40 -0.97 -2.03 16.93
C VAL A 40 -0.60 -0.62 16.48
N TYR A 41 -0.65 -0.39 15.18
CA TYR A 41 -0.37 0.89 14.53
C TYR A 41 -1.65 1.47 13.93
N GLU A 42 -1.80 2.79 13.97
CA GLU A 42 -2.88 3.51 13.31
C GLU A 42 -2.37 4.10 11.99
N LEU A 43 -2.66 3.42 10.88
CA LEU A 43 -2.07 3.69 9.56
C LEU A 43 -3.16 4.06 8.55
N TRP A 44 -2.78 4.77 7.49
CA TRP A 44 -3.68 5.17 6.41
C TRP A 44 -3.62 4.21 5.24
N THR A 45 -4.66 3.39 5.01
CA THR A 45 -4.79 2.58 3.79
C THR A 45 -5.03 3.49 2.60
N VAL A 46 -4.20 3.39 1.55
CA VAL A 46 -4.31 4.24 0.35
C VAL A 46 -4.48 3.44 -0.94
N LEU A 47 -4.18 2.15 -0.91
CA LEU A 47 -4.36 1.24 -2.06
C LEU A 47 -4.79 -0.13 -1.58
N GLU A 48 -5.77 -0.71 -2.27
CA GLU A 48 -6.12 -2.13 -2.18
C GLU A 48 -5.94 -2.80 -3.53
N GLU A 49 -5.26 -3.94 -3.59
CA GLU A 49 -5.03 -4.65 -4.85
C GLU A 49 -6.35 -5.11 -5.50
N ASN A 50 -7.32 -5.54 -4.70
CA ASN A 50 -8.61 -6.04 -5.16
C ASN A 50 -9.77 -5.52 -4.28
N GLU A 51 -10.94 -5.32 -4.89
CA GLU A 51 -12.17 -4.90 -4.20
C GLU A 51 -12.66 -5.91 -3.14
N ASP A 52 -12.32 -7.19 -3.30
CA ASP A 52 -12.68 -8.28 -2.39
C ASP A 52 -11.89 -8.27 -1.06
N LYS A 53 -11.07 -7.23 -0.82
CA LYS A 53 -10.13 -7.09 0.31
C LYS A 53 -9.04 -8.15 0.40
N ARG A 54 -9.00 -9.08 -0.56
CA ARG A 54 -7.98 -10.12 -0.71
C ARG A 54 -6.77 -9.57 -1.47
N GLY A 55 -5.57 -9.94 -1.06
CA GLY A 55 -4.32 -9.47 -1.66
C GLY A 55 -3.63 -8.39 -0.83
N TYR A 56 -2.71 -7.68 -1.48
CA TYR A 56 -1.90 -6.67 -0.83
C TYR A 56 -2.62 -5.33 -0.68
N LYS A 57 -2.18 -4.59 0.34
CA LYS A 57 -2.58 -3.22 0.63
C LYS A 57 -1.35 -2.36 0.80
N ILE A 58 -1.41 -1.11 0.36
CA ILE A 58 -0.40 -0.10 0.71
C ILE A 58 -0.99 0.82 1.76
N TYR A 59 -0.27 0.96 2.86
CA TYR A 59 -0.55 1.98 3.87
C TYR A 59 0.46 3.13 3.81
N PHE A 60 0.09 4.26 4.39
CA PHE A 60 0.94 5.39 4.71
C PHE A 60 0.97 5.60 6.23
N ASP A 61 2.17 5.63 6.78
CA ASP A 61 2.44 5.99 8.16
C ASP A 61 2.70 7.50 8.24
N GLU A 62 1.82 8.20 8.95
CA GLU A 62 1.92 9.65 9.10
C GLU A 62 3.08 10.07 10.02
N GLU A 63 3.49 9.25 10.98
CA GLU A 63 4.55 9.59 11.92
C GLU A 63 5.91 9.51 11.23
N THR A 64 6.16 8.41 10.51
CA THR A 64 7.43 8.19 9.81
C THR A 64 7.46 8.79 8.40
N LYS A 65 6.30 9.19 7.86
CA LYS A 65 6.12 9.64 6.48
C LYS A 65 6.53 8.58 5.45
N MET A 66 6.30 7.31 5.77
CA MET A 66 6.68 6.18 4.93
C MET A 66 5.49 5.33 4.51
N PHE A 67 5.66 4.58 3.43
CA PHE A 67 4.69 3.63 2.91
C PHE A 67 5.13 2.20 3.19
N GLY A 68 4.18 1.33 3.50
CA GLY A 68 4.42 -0.08 3.73
C GLY A 68 3.33 -0.98 3.18
N LEU A 69 3.58 -2.29 3.27
CA LEU A 69 2.67 -3.32 2.78
C LEU A 69 1.92 -3.96 3.91
N ALA A 70 0.69 -4.33 3.60
CA ALA A 70 -0.14 -5.11 4.49
C ALA A 70 -1.01 -6.11 3.74
N ILE A 71 -1.57 -7.04 4.51
CA ILE A 71 -2.53 -8.04 4.05
C ILE A 71 -3.68 -8.15 5.04
N ASN A 72 -4.82 -8.67 4.59
CA ASN A 72 -5.85 -9.18 5.50
C ASN A 72 -5.50 -10.60 5.92
N SER A 73 -5.58 -10.89 7.22
CA SER A 73 -5.55 -12.25 7.74
C SER A 73 -6.89 -12.97 7.54
N ASP A 74 -6.91 -14.28 7.76
CA ASP A 74 -8.14 -15.11 7.72
C ASP A 74 -9.22 -14.67 8.72
N LYS A 75 -8.86 -13.83 9.71
CA LYS A 75 -9.76 -13.28 10.73
C LYS A 75 -10.26 -11.86 10.41
N ASP A 76 -10.03 -11.40 9.18
CA ASP A 76 -10.33 -10.02 8.73
C ASP A 76 -9.59 -8.95 9.54
N GLU A 77 -8.38 -9.28 10.01
CA GLU A 77 -7.48 -8.33 10.67
C GLU A 77 -6.42 -7.85 9.70
N LEU A 78 -6.13 -6.54 9.70
CA LEU A 78 -5.06 -5.95 8.91
C LEU A 78 -3.70 -6.18 9.56
N ILE A 79 -2.78 -6.76 8.79
CA ILE A 79 -1.44 -7.13 9.25
C ILE A 79 -0.41 -6.34 8.46
N ASP A 80 0.39 -5.54 9.16
CA ASP A 80 1.57 -4.89 8.60
C ASP A 80 2.69 -5.92 8.40
N ILE A 81 3.14 -6.07 7.15
CA ILE A 81 4.20 -6.99 6.73
C ILE A 81 5.50 -6.28 6.36
N GLY A 82 5.59 -4.97 6.56
CA GLY A 82 6.83 -4.21 6.49
C GLY A 82 6.72 -2.84 5.83
N CYS A 83 7.65 -1.97 6.19
CA CYS A 83 7.82 -0.63 5.63
C CYS A 83 8.86 -0.63 4.50
N TYR A 84 8.52 0.02 3.37
CA TYR A 84 9.32 0.04 2.14
C TYR A 84 9.73 1.46 1.72
N GLY A 85 9.34 2.48 2.48
CA GLY A 85 9.75 3.87 2.31
C GLY A 85 8.81 4.67 1.43
N THR A 86 8.97 4.63 0.10
CA THR A 86 8.17 5.45 -0.83
C THR A 86 7.05 4.64 -1.47
N PHE A 87 5.91 5.27 -1.79
CA PHE A 87 4.78 4.61 -2.46
C PHE A 87 5.19 3.73 -3.65
N LEU A 88 6.01 4.25 -4.58
CA LEU A 88 6.45 3.47 -5.75
C LEU A 88 7.29 2.25 -5.35
N LYS A 89 8.23 2.38 -4.40
CA LYS A 89 9.00 1.22 -3.89
C LYS A 89 8.11 0.16 -3.27
N THR A 90 7.10 0.59 -2.51
CA THR A 90 6.11 -0.30 -1.92
C THR A 90 5.30 -1.00 -3.01
N LEU A 91 4.84 -0.26 -4.02
CA LEU A 91 4.14 -0.80 -5.19
C LEU A 91 5.00 -1.81 -5.98
N TYR A 92 6.30 -1.56 -6.11
CA TYR A 92 7.26 -2.50 -6.71
C TYR A 92 7.48 -3.78 -5.89
N SER A 93 7.07 -3.80 -4.64
CA SER A 93 7.28 -4.93 -3.71
C SER A 93 6.03 -5.79 -3.52
N MET A 94 4.89 -5.38 -4.10
CA MET A 94 3.67 -6.21 -4.23
C MET A 94 3.94 -7.34 -5.22
#